data_AF-A0A1Y3B549-F1
#
_entry.id   AF-A0A1Y3B549-F1
#
_cell.length_a   1.000
_cell.length_b   1.000
_cell.length_c   1.000
_cell.angle_alpha   90.00
_cell.angle_beta   90.00
_cell.angle_gamma   90.00
#
_symmetry.space_group_name_H-M   'P 1'
#
loop_
_entity.id
_entity.type
_entity.pdbx_description
1 polymer ?
#
loop_
_entity_poly.entity_id
_entity_poly.type
_entity_poly.pdbx_seq_one_letter_code
_entity_poly.pdbx_strand_id
1 'polypeptide(L)'
;MEHKCGSYRKPDIIRGNGGRGLYDHPGGLGSLVRAIFHFQEGDTIFLVIGHSGNNVCSEVTKNFDQCKYPGKNYKISIGGGGGGATYVFKLNPNSNLNDKWEPLLIAGGGGGGNGKYNPNFKLSNAQHGHGFDIYNAGYEGIGDGSGGGWNSSEIAQNNQTGQSLLNGAVGGIPCTRLSKWQVTGGFGGGGSGCQSGGGGGGFQGGNVNRPYNAGDGDERPRYELILWAALFIISIALILITFILLGKN
;
A
#
# COMPACT_ATOMS: atom_id res chain seq x y z
N MET A 1 42.39 14.47 6.47
CA MET A 1 41.76 13.54 5.51
C MET A 1 40.26 13.66 5.70
N GLU A 2 39.56 14.31 4.77
CA GLU A 2 38.10 14.42 4.80
C GLU A 2 37.49 13.07 4.39
N HIS A 3 36.79 12.42 5.31
CA HIS A 3 35.92 11.30 4.96
C HIS A 3 34.64 11.85 4.31
N LYS A 4 34.62 11.93 2.98
CA LYS A 4 33.39 12.20 2.22
C LYS A 4 32.45 10.99 2.32
N CYS A 5 31.61 10.96 3.35
CA CYS A 5 30.37 10.18 3.30
C CYS A 5 29.39 10.91 2.38
N GLY A 6 29.03 10.29 1.24
CA GLY A 6 28.08 10.92 0.33
C GLY A 6 27.88 10.21 -1.00
N SER A 7 27.51 8.92 -0.98
CA SER A 7 26.89 8.31 -2.16
C SER A 7 25.38 8.52 -2.08
N TYR A 8 24.89 9.63 -2.65
CA TYR A 8 23.46 9.86 -2.85
C TYR A 8 22.90 8.82 -3.85
N ARG A 9 22.39 7.69 -3.36
CA ARG A 9 21.57 6.80 -4.19
C ARG A 9 20.11 7.23 -4.01
N LYS A 10 19.41 7.45 -5.13
CA LYS A 10 17.96 7.62 -5.16
C LYS A 10 17.33 6.22 -5.26
N PRO A 11 16.83 5.61 -4.17
CA PRO A 11 16.06 4.38 -4.29
C PRO A 11 14.70 4.71 -4.91
N ASP A 12 14.43 4.14 -6.08
CA ASP A 12 13.07 4.03 -6.61
C ASP A 12 12.46 2.75 -6.04
N ILE A 13 11.31 2.87 -5.39
CA ILE A 13 10.65 1.74 -4.73
C ILE A 13 9.59 1.15 -5.65
N ILE A 14 9.83 -0.11 -6.03
CA ILE A 14 8.93 -0.93 -6.85
C ILE A 14 7.77 -1.40 -5.98
N ARG A 15 6.60 -1.55 -6.61
CA ARG A 15 5.31 -1.79 -5.96
C ARG A 15 4.62 -3.03 -6.49
N GLY A 16 3.68 -3.56 -5.70
CA GLY A 16 2.73 -4.56 -6.16
C GLY A 16 1.59 -3.96 -6.98
N ASN A 17 1.43 -4.39 -8.23
CA ASN A 17 0.22 -4.10 -9.01
C ASN A 17 -0.91 -5.05 -8.62
N GLY A 18 -2.15 -4.62 -8.80
CA GLY A 18 -3.31 -5.49 -8.72
C GLY A 18 -3.35 -6.48 -9.88
N GLY A 19 -3.80 -7.70 -9.59
CA GLY A 19 -4.05 -8.71 -10.60
C GLY A 19 -5.31 -8.42 -11.42
N ARG A 20 -5.40 -9.00 -12.61
CA ARG A 20 -6.57 -8.92 -13.51
C ARG A 20 -7.72 -9.81 -13.02
N GLY A 21 -8.95 -9.35 -13.22
CA GLY A 21 -10.17 -10.12 -12.96
C GLY A 21 -10.52 -11.11 -14.08
N LEU A 22 -11.53 -11.95 -13.86
CA LEU A 22 -11.94 -13.03 -14.79
C LEU A 22 -12.26 -12.55 -16.21
N TYR A 23 -12.86 -11.36 -16.34
CA TYR A 23 -13.28 -10.78 -17.62
C TYR A 23 -12.24 -9.80 -18.19
N ASP A 24 -10.96 -10.05 -17.89
CA ASP A 24 -9.81 -9.23 -18.29
C ASP A 24 -9.90 -7.76 -17.83
N HIS A 25 -10.68 -7.51 -16.77
CA HIS A 25 -10.68 -6.22 -16.11
C HIS A 25 -9.31 -5.99 -15.45
N PRO A 26 -8.57 -4.93 -15.84
CA PRO A 26 -7.25 -4.67 -15.28
C PRO A 26 -7.33 -4.43 -13.77
N GLY A 27 -6.26 -4.83 -13.07
CA GLY A 27 -5.99 -4.32 -11.74
C GLY A 27 -5.38 -2.92 -11.82
N GLY A 28 -5.44 -2.19 -10.71
CA GLY A 28 -4.77 -0.92 -10.57
C GLY A 28 -3.26 -1.07 -10.42
N LEU A 29 -2.56 0.01 -10.75
CA LEU A 29 -1.12 0.11 -10.57
C LEU A 29 -0.81 0.43 -9.11
N GLY A 30 0.23 -0.18 -8.55
CA GLY A 30 0.86 0.39 -7.39
C GLY A 30 1.42 1.77 -7.74
N SER A 31 1.51 2.65 -6.77
CA SER A 31 1.97 4.03 -7.00
C SER A 31 3.49 4.16 -7.29
N LEU A 32 4.09 5.37 -7.31
CA LEU A 32 5.56 5.56 -7.17
C LEU A 32 5.91 6.57 -6.04
N VAL A 33 6.86 6.27 -5.13
CA VAL A 33 7.31 7.23 -4.07
C VAL A 33 8.81 7.30 -4.08
N ARG A 34 9.32 8.50 -3.82
CA ARG A 34 10.74 8.81 -3.70
C ARG A 34 10.95 9.74 -2.51
N ALA A 35 11.95 9.45 -1.70
CA ALA A 35 12.35 10.30 -0.59
C ALA A 35 13.88 10.31 -0.44
N ILE A 36 14.38 11.34 0.24
CA ILE A 36 15.79 11.46 0.63
C ILE A 36 15.82 11.44 2.15
N PHE A 37 16.66 10.56 2.71
CA PHE A 37 16.86 10.44 4.14
C PHE A 37 18.32 10.73 4.49
N HIS A 38 18.52 11.42 5.59
CA HIS A 38 19.84 11.57 6.21
C HIS A 38 19.94 10.56 7.34
N PHE A 39 20.81 9.57 7.18
CA PHE A 39 21.05 8.54 8.17
C PHE A 39 22.30 8.85 8.97
N GLN A 40 22.30 8.43 10.23
CA GLN A 40 23.45 8.47 11.11
C GLN A 40 24.13 7.10 11.16
N GLU A 41 25.40 7.07 11.54
CA GLU A 41 26.09 5.82 11.79
C GLU A 41 25.34 5.00 12.85
N GLY A 42 25.10 3.71 12.56
CA GLY A 42 24.31 2.82 13.41
C GLY A 42 22.81 2.75 13.10
N ASP A 43 22.27 3.60 12.22
CA ASP A 43 20.88 3.46 11.76
C ASP A 43 20.68 2.13 11.00
N THR A 44 19.69 1.33 11.41
CA THR A 44 19.29 0.09 10.72
C THR A 44 17.95 0.29 10.01
N ILE A 45 17.90 -0.06 8.72
CA ILE A 45 16.73 0.13 7.87
C ILE A 45 16.21 -1.24 7.44
N PHE A 46 14.89 -1.41 7.51
CA PHE A 46 14.18 -2.60 7.09
C PHE A 46 13.39 -2.30 5.82
N LEU A 47 13.45 -3.24 4.88
CA LEU A 47 12.73 -3.16 3.60
C LEU A 47 11.85 -4.40 3.45
N VAL A 48 10.56 -4.18 3.21
CA VAL A 48 9.60 -5.23 2.83
C VAL A 48 9.12 -4.91 1.44
N ILE A 49 9.41 -5.76 0.46
CA ILE A 49 9.12 -5.51 -0.95
C ILE A 49 7.75 -6.08 -1.32
N GLY A 50 6.84 -5.21 -1.74
CA GLY A 50 5.51 -5.58 -2.18
C GLY A 50 5.52 -6.36 -3.50
N HIS A 51 4.74 -7.41 -3.57
CA HIS A 51 4.55 -8.23 -4.77
C HIS A 51 3.20 -7.94 -5.45
N SER A 52 3.12 -8.20 -6.75
CA SER A 52 1.85 -8.07 -7.47
C SER A 52 0.86 -9.15 -7.03
N GLY A 53 -0.43 -8.78 -7.01
CA GLY A 53 -1.52 -9.71 -6.76
C GLY A 53 -1.73 -10.67 -7.94
N ASN A 54 -2.36 -11.81 -7.68
CA ASN A 54 -2.57 -12.81 -8.72
C ASN A 54 -3.63 -12.37 -9.73
N ASN A 55 -3.33 -12.56 -11.01
CA ASN A 55 -4.35 -12.54 -12.06
C ASN A 55 -5.28 -13.74 -11.89
N VAL A 56 -6.55 -13.54 -12.22
CA VAL A 56 -7.45 -14.65 -12.56
C VAL A 56 -6.95 -15.31 -13.84
N CYS A 57 -7.20 -16.61 -14.00
CA CYS A 57 -6.71 -17.41 -15.14
C CYS A 57 -5.17 -17.51 -15.19
N SER A 58 -4.55 -17.63 -14.02
CA SER A 58 -3.13 -18.01 -13.89
C SER A 58 -2.85 -19.39 -14.51
N GLU A 59 -1.58 -19.77 -14.60
CA GLU A 59 -1.15 -21.09 -15.12
C GLU A 59 -1.93 -22.28 -14.54
N VAL A 60 -2.33 -22.20 -13.26
CA VAL A 60 -3.07 -23.27 -12.58
C VAL A 60 -4.55 -23.31 -13.00
N THR A 61 -5.13 -22.18 -13.37
CA THR A 61 -6.58 -22.04 -13.65
C THR A 61 -6.91 -21.75 -15.11
N LYS A 62 -5.89 -21.57 -15.97
CA LYS A 62 -6.04 -21.26 -17.40
C LYS A 62 -6.91 -22.24 -18.17
N ASN A 63 -7.00 -23.49 -17.69
CA ASN A 63 -7.77 -24.55 -18.32
C ASN A 63 -9.27 -24.50 -18.04
N PHE A 64 -9.71 -23.68 -17.08
CA PHE A 64 -11.13 -23.54 -16.76
C PHE A 64 -11.88 -22.91 -17.94
N ASP A 65 -13.09 -23.40 -18.20
CA ASP A 65 -13.89 -22.98 -19.36
C ASP A 65 -14.15 -21.47 -19.38
N GLN A 66 -14.27 -20.84 -18.22
CA GLN A 66 -14.48 -19.40 -18.08
C GLN A 66 -13.25 -18.59 -18.52
N CYS A 67 -12.04 -19.17 -18.43
CA CYS A 67 -10.80 -18.57 -18.91
C CYS A 67 -10.62 -18.75 -20.41
N LYS A 68 -11.07 -19.89 -20.96
CA LYS A 68 -11.02 -20.18 -22.41
C LYS A 68 -12.10 -19.45 -23.19
N TYR A 69 -13.27 -19.29 -22.59
CA TYR A 69 -14.47 -18.71 -23.21
C TYR A 69 -15.12 -17.68 -22.28
N PRO A 70 -14.45 -16.54 -22.03
CA PRO A 70 -15.01 -15.46 -21.22
C PRO A 70 -16.36 -15.01 -21.82
N GLY A 71 -17.38 -14.86 -20.97
CA GLY A 71 -18.72 -14.40 -21.36
C GLY A 71 -19.78 -15.48 -21.61
N LYS A 72 -19.43 -16.78 -21.67
CA LYS A 72 -20.44 -17.87 -21.76
C LYS A 72 -21.12 -18.21 -20.42
N ASN A 73 -20.57 -17.76 -19.29
CA ASN A 73 -21.04 -18.10 -17.94
C ASN A 73 -21.02 -16.90 -16.98
N TYR A 74 -21.99 -15.98 -17.12
CA TYR A 74 -22.14 -14.79 -16.28
C TYR A 74 -22.38 -15.06 -14.77
N LYS A 75 -22.51 -16.33 -14.37
CA LYS A 75 -22.81 -16.72 -12.98
C LYS A 75 -21.61 -16.62 -12.04
N ILE A 76 -20.38 -16.59 -12.58
CA ILE A 76 -19.15 -16.54 -11.77
C ILE A 76 -18.52 -15.15 -11.91
N SER A 77 -18.20 -14.56 -10.76
CA SER A 77 -17.53 -13.27 -10.63
C SER A 77 -16.32 -13.45 -9.71
N ILE A 78 -15.12 -13.21 -10.24
CA ILE A 78 -13.85 -13.42 -9.54
C ILE A 78 -12.90 -12.31 -9.95
N GLY A 79 -12.55 -11.46 -9.01
CA GLY A 79 -11.60 -10.39 -9.22
C GLY A 79 -10.17 -10.88 -9.02
N GLY A 80 -9.22 -10.06 -9.46
CA GLY A 80 -7.80 -10.28 -9.22
C GLY A 80 -7.42 -9.99 -7.78
N GLY A 81 -6.28 -10.52 -7.32
CA GLY A 81 -5.72 -10.17 -6.03
C GLY A 81 -5.19 -8.74 -6.00
N GLY A 82 -5.24 -8.09 -4.84
CA GLY A 82 -4.59 -6.81 -4.61
C GLY A 82 -3.08 -6.94 -4.58
N GLY A 83 -2.38 -5.93 -5.06
CA GLY A 83 -0.93 -5.81 -4.93
C GLY A 83 -0.54 -5.44 -3.51
N GLY A 84 0.61 -5.92 -3.04
CA GLY A 84 1.14 -5.53 -1.74
C GLY A 84 1.93 -4.23 -1.78
N ALA A 85 1.99 -3.55 -0.65
CA ALA A 85 2.79 -2.37 -0.43
C ALA A 85 4.27 -2.71 -0.20
N THR A 86 5.12 -1.74 -0.54
CA THR A 86 6.53 -1.77 -0.17
C THR A 86 6.77 -0.81 0.98
N TYR A 87 7.43 -1.29 2.03
CA TYR A 87 7.66 -0.56 3.26
C TYR A 87 9.16 -0.35 3.48
N VAL A 88 9.53 0.86 3.85
CA VAL A 88 10.84 1.20 4.41
C VAL A 88 10.61 1.78 5.79
N PHE A 89 11.20 1.15 6.80
CA PHE A 89 11.02 1.53 8.19
C PHE A 89 12.30 1.32 8.98
N LYS A 90 12.40 1.98 10.13
CA LYS A 90 13.53 1.80 11.05
C LYS A 90 13.05 1.45 12.44
N LEU A 91 13.95 0.88 13.22
CA LEU A 91 13.72 0.68 14.65
C LEU A 91 13.91 2.02 15.36
N ASN A 92 12.97 2.41 16.23
CA ASN A 92 13.18 3.50 17.18
C ASN A 92 13.77 2.93 18.47
N PRO A 93 15.08 3.10 18.72
CA PRO A 93 15.75 2.51 19.88
C PRO A 93 15.29 3.08 21.22
N ASN A 94 14.62 4.24 21.21
CA ASN A 94 14.14 4.92 22.43
C ASN A 94 12.66 4.63 22.72
N SER A 95 11.99 3.79 21.94
CA SER A 95 10.57 3.48 22.11
C SER A 95 10.36 2.22 22.96
N ASN A 96 9.55 2.36 24.02
CA ASN A 96 9.19 1.27 24.94
C ASN A 96 7.80 0.65 24.65
N LEU A 97 7.13 1.03 23.56
CA LEU A 97 5.74 0.66 23.21
C LEU A 97 5.57 0.43 21.69
N ASN A 98 4.30 0.27 21.24
CA ASN A 98 3.84 0.01 19.86
C ASN A 98 4.49 0.88 18.74
N ASP A 99 5.16 1.99 19.10
CA ASP A 99 5.92 2.85 18.20
C ASP A 99 7.39 2.41 18.02
N LYS A 100 7.68 1.14 18.28
CA LYS A 100 9.01 0.54 18.08
C LYS A 100 9.47 0.64 16.62
N TRP A 101 8.52 0.55 15.69
CA TRP A 101 8.80 0.62 14.26
C TRP A 101 8.33 1.97 13.72
N GLU A 102 9.26 2.70 13.11
CA GLU A 102 8.97 4.00 12.53
C GLU A 102 8.93 3.89 10.99
N PRO A 103 7.77 4.12 10.35
CA PRO A 103 7.69 4.12 8.89
C PRO A 103 8.43 5.33 8.32
N LEU A 104 9.42 5.08 7.44
CA LEU A 104 10.14 6.12 6.71
C LEU A 104 9.47 6.45 5.39
N LEU A 105 9.09 5.41 4.65
CA LEU A 105 8.51 5.49 3.31
C LEU A 105 7.60 4.29 3.09
N ILE A 106 6.38 4.54 2.59
CA ILE A 106 5.45 3.46 2.22
C ILE A 106 4.92 3.74 0.83
N ALA A 107 4.97 2.71 0.01
CA ALA A 107 4.59 2.68 -1.38
C ALA A 107 3.36 1.76 -1.51
N GLY A 108 2.18 2.35 -1.66
CA GLY A 108 0.89 1.64 -1.70
C GLY A 108 0.71 0.71 -2.89
N GLY A 109 0.16 -0.47 -2.67
CA GLY A 109 -0.17 -1.46 -3.70
C GLY A 109 -1.46 -1.13 -4.45
N GLY A 110 -1.57 -1.59 -5.69
CA GLY A 110 -2.78 -1.41 -6.50
C GLY A 110 -3.89 -2.40 -6.16
N GLY A 111 -5.14 -1.96 -6.22
CA GLY A 111 -6.33 -2.81 -6.06
C GLY A 111 -6.51 -3.80 -7.23
N GLY A 112 -7.04 -4.97 -6.94
CA GLY A 112 -7.31 -6.03 -7.92
C GLY A 112 -8.44 -5.67 -8.89
N GLY A 113 -8.37 -6.24 -10.08
CA GLY A 113 -9.35 -6.05 -11.14
C GLY A 113 -10.70 -6.68 -10.78
N ASN A 114 -11.78 -6.05 -11.25
CA ASN A 114 -13.14 -6.45 -10.91
C ASN A 114 -13.52 -7.79 -11.55
N GLY A 115 -14.20 -8.65 -10.79
CA GLY A 115 -14.59 -9.97 -11.24
C GLY A 115 -15.88 -10.09 -12.01
N LYS A 116 -16.76 -9.09 -11.99
CA LYS A 116 -18.05 -9.13 -12.67
C LYS A 116 -17.91 -8.66 -14.09
N TYR A 117 -18.57 -9.34 -15.04
CA TYR A 117 -18.62 -8.91 -16.42
C TYR A 117 -19.24 -7.51 -16.55
N ASN A 118 -18.52 -6.60 -17.20
CA ASN A 118 -19.04 -5.29 -17.60
C ASN A 118 -18.38 -4.88 -18.93
N PRO A 119 -19.11 -4.88 -20.06
CA PRO A 119 -18.54 -4.51 -21.36
C PRO A 119 -18.11 -3.04 -21.43
N ASN A 120 -18.62 -2.20 -20.51
CA ASN A 120 -18.29 -0.78 -20.40
C ASN A 120 -17.35 -0.53 -19.21
N PHE A 121 -16.57 -1.52 -18.79
CA PHE A 121 -15.67 -1.38 -17.65
C PHE A 121 -14.65 -0.26 -17.91
N LYS A 122 -14.51 0.59 -16.90
CA LYS A 122 -13.46 1.61 -16.82
C LYS A 122 -12.76 1.41 -15.49
N LEU A 123 -11.44 1.30 -15.54
CA LEU A 123 -10.62 1.22 -14.33
C LEU A 123 -10.81 2.51 -13.53
N SER A 124 -11.15 2.37 -12.25
CA SER A 124 -11.31 3.53 -11.37
C SER A 124 -9.95 4.05 -10.97
N ASN A 125 -9.83 5.38 -10.85
CA ASN A 125 -8.64 5.97 -10.25
C ASN A 125 -8.39 5.39 -8.86
N ALA A 126 -9.45 5.13 -8.07
CA ALA A 126 -9.37 4.54 -6.72
C ALA A 126 -8.86 3.09 -6.65
N GLN A 127 -8.46 2.48 -7.77
CA GLN A 127 -7.76 1.19 -7.79
C GLN A 127 -6.24 1.36 -7.89
N HIS A 128 -5.76 2.51 -8.35
CA HIS A 128 -4.33 2.83 -8.38
C HIS A 128 -3.89 3.34 -7.03
N GLY A 129 -2.67 2.99 -6.58
CA GLY A 129 -2.08 3.57 -5.37
C GLY A 129 -2.15 5.10 -5.37
N HIS A 130 -2.60 5.68 -4.26
CA HIS A 130 -2.67 7.12 -4.03
C HIS A 130 -1.87 7.56 -2.81
N GLY A 131 -1.68 8.88 -2.75
CA GLY A 131 -1.06 9.54 -1.62
C GLY A 131 -2.00 9.66 -0.41
N PHE A 132 -1.42 9.39 0.74
CA PHE A 132 -1.82 9.64 2.14
C PHE A 132 -3.12 10.39 2.47
N ASP A 133 -3.93 9.77 3.33
CA ASP A 133 -4.85 10.43 4.26
C ASP A 133 -4.21 10.60 5.65
N ILE A 134 -4.02 11.86 6.06
CA ILE A 134 -3.35 12.24 7.31
C ILE A 134 -4.13 11.86 8.58
N TYR A 135 -5.40 11.51 8.43
CA TYR A 135 -6.30 11.23 9.54
C TYR A 135 -6.47 9.73 9.81
N ASN A 136 -5.89 8.86 8.96
CA ASN A 136 -6.01 7.41 9.13
C ASN A 136 -4.93 6.84 10.05
N ALA A 137 -5.36 5.94 10.94
CA ALA A 137 -4.50 5.27 11.91
C ALA A 137 -3.60 4.17 11.29
N GLY A 138 -3.70 3.95 9.97
CA GLY A 138 -2.89 2.99 9.24
C GLY A 138 -3.31 1.54 9.45
N TYR A 139 -4.62 1.31 9.55
CA TYR A 139 -5.19 -0.04 9.69
C TYR A 139 -5.42 -0.70 8.33
N GLU A 140 -5.78 -1.98 8.35
CA GLU A 140 -6.28 -2.67 7.16
C GLU A 140 -7.57 -2.04 6.65
N GLY A 141 -7.87 -2.27 5.38
CA GLY A 141 -9.14 -1.87 4.79
C GLY A 141 -10.30 -2.74 5.28
N ILE A 142 -11.52 -2.31 4.95
CA ILE A 142 -12.78 -2.97 5.28
C ILE A 142 -13.26 -3.82 4.09
N GLY A 143 -13.85 -4.97 4.38
CA GLY A 143 -14.49 -5.84 3.40
C GLY A 143 -13.70 -7.12 3.10
N ASP A 144 -14.37 -8.11 2.51
CA ASP A 144 -13.70 -9.38 2.17
C ASP A 144 -12.65 -9.16 1.09
N GLY A 145 -11.41 -9.55 1.38
CA GLY A 145 -10.30 -9.33 0.47
C GLY A 145 -9.73 -7.91 0.56
N SER A 146 -9.96 -7.17 1.64
CA SER A 146 -9.31 -5.88 1.85
C SER A 146 -7.79 -5.97 1.96
N GLY A 147 -7.12 -4.86 1.71
CA GLY A 147 -5.67 -4.75 1.85
C GLY A 147 -5.24 -4.57 3.31
N GLY A 148 -4.01 -4.95 3.59
CA GLY A 148 -3.31 -4.79 4.86
C GLY A 148 -2.77 -3.38 5.04
N GLY A 149 -2.77 -2.89 6.28
CA GLY A 149 -2.24 -1.59 6.66
C GLY A 149 -0.84 -1.68 7.27
N TRP A 150 -0.45 -0.59 7.92
CA TRP A 150 0.74 -0.53 8.76
C TRP A 150 0.57 -1.38 10.02
N ASN A 151 -0.56 -1.23 10.70
CA ASN A 151 -0.90 -1.91 11.94
C ASN A 151 -2.25 -2.64 11.82
N SER A 152 -2.55 -3.53 12.76
CA SER A 152 -3.84 -4.19 12.82
C SER A 152 -4.91 -3.47 13.59
N SER A 153 -6.10 -3.43 13.00
CA SER A 153 -7.32 -3.09 13.73
C SER A 153 -7.68 -4.20 14.72
N GLU A 154 -8.30 -3.82 15.84
CA GLU A 154 -8.85 -4.78 16.82
C GLU A 154 -10.06 -5.56 16.29
N ILE A 155 -10.58 -5.19 15.11
CA ILE A 155 -11.73 -5.83 14.49
C ILE A 155 -11.28 -7.18 13.92
N ALA A 156 -12.00 -8.25 14.28
CA ALA A 156 -11.73 -9.62 13.82
C ALA A 156 -11.63 -9.70 12.29
N GLN A 157 -10.42 -10.00 11.81
CA GLN A 157 -10.12 -10.07 10.38
C GLN A 157 -10.39 -11.46 9.85
N ASN A 158 -10.87 -11.51 8.62
CA ASN A 158 -11.00 -12.76 7.90
C ASN A 158 -9.66 -13.10 7.22
N ASN A 159 -9.45 -14.37 6.85
CA ASN A 159 -8.20 -14.77 6.22
C ASN A 159 -8.02 -14.19 4.79
N GLN A 160 -9.08 -13.61 4.22
CA GLN A 160 -9.06 -13.01 2.89
C GLN A 160 -8.39 -11.64 2.87
N THR A 161 -8.45 -10.93 4.00
CA THR A 161 -7.77 -9.65 4.19
C THR A 161 -6.26 -9.86 4.21
N GLY A 162 -5.53 -9.01 3.50
CA GLY A 162 -4.07 -8.96 3.60
C GLY A 162 -3.66 -8.56 5.00
N GLN A 163 -2.66 -9.22 5.56
CA GLN A 163 -2.17 -8.89 6.90
C GLN A 163 -1.42 -7.55 6.88
N SER A 164 -1.56 -6.77 7.94
CA SER A 164 -0.73 -5.59 8.15
C SER A 164 0.76 -5.92 8.24
N LEU A 165 1.61 -4.90 8.04
CA LEU A 165 3.06 -5.05 8.13
C LEU A 165 3.50 -5.65 9.47
N LEU A 166 2.94 -5.14 10.58
CA LEU A 166 3.29 -5.61 11.93
C LEU A 166 2.84 -7.06 12.19
N ASN A 167 1.92 -7.57 11.39
CA ASN A 167 1.46 -8.97 11.42
C ASN A 167 2.08 -9.83 10.32
N GLY A 168 3.16 -9.37 9.68
CA GLY A 168 3.94 -10.16 8.73
C GLY A 168 3.68 -9.88 7.25
N ALA A 169 2.78 -8.93 6.93
CA ALA A 169 2.50 -8.47 5.56
C ALA A 169 2.10 -9.58 4.58
N VAL A 170 1.54 -10.69 5.06
CA VAL A 170 1.14 -11.81 4.22
C VAL A 170 -0.06 -11.41 3.36
N GLY A 171 -0.03 -11.78 2.08
CA GLY A 171 -1.15 -11.55 1.17
C GLY A 171 -2.37 -12.40 1.56
N GLY A 172 -3.57 -11.86 1.35
CA GLY A 172 -4.82 -12.51 1.68
C GLY A 172 -5.02 -13.83 0.92
N ILE A 173 -5.60 -14.83 1.59
CA ILE A 173 -5.89 -16.12 0.96
C ILE A 173 -7.23 -16.10 0.21
N PRO A 174 -7.45 -16.97 -0.79
CA PRO A 174 -8.65 -16.92 -1.61
C PRO A 174 -9.94 -17.02 -0.79
N CYS A 175 -10.96 -16.25 -1.20
CA CYS A 175 -12.32 -16.35 -0.69
C CYS A 175 -12.80 -17.82 -0.67
N THR A 176 -13.42 -18.30 0.41
CA THR A 176 -13.77 -19.73 0.61
C THR A 176 -14.56 -20.34 -0.55
N ARG A 177 -15.50 -19.58 -1.14
CA ARG A 177 -16.30 -20.01 -2.30
C ARG A 177 -15.52 -20.07 -3.62
N LEU A 178 -14.33 -19.46 -3.65
CA LEU A 178 -13.49 -19.25 -4.82
C LEU A 178 -12.09 -19.90 -4.64
N SER A 179 -11.89 -20.73 -3.61
CA SER A 179 -10.59 -21.33 -3.28
C SER A 179 -9.93 -22.07 -4.42
N LYS A 180 -10.72 -22.76 -5.27
CA LYS A 180 -10.23 -23.46 -6.47
C LYS A 180 -9.53 -22.56 -7.50
N TRP A 181 -9.73 -21.24 -7.42
CA TRP A 181 -9.13 -20.28 -8.34
C TRP A 181 -7.77 -19.77 -7.88
N GLN A 182 -7.41 -20.02 -6.62
CA GLN A 182 -6.10 -19.69 -6.07
C GLN A 182 -5.67 -18.22 -6.30
N VAL A 183 -6.63 -17.29 -6.25
CA VAL A 183 -6.37 -15.86 -6.45
C VAL A 183 -6.02 -15.21 -5.11
N THR A 184 -4.74 -15.22 -4.79
CA THR A 184 -4.17 -14.59 -3.59
C THR A 184 -3.81 -13.13 -3.82
N GLY A 185 -3.76 -12.37 -2.73
CA GLY A 185 -3.13 -11.05 -2.73
C GLY A 185 -1.61 -11.16 -2.71
N GLY A 186 -0.93 -10.09 -3.12
CA GLY A 186 0.53 -10.01 -3.09
C GLY A 186 1.10 -9.89 -1.68
N PHE A 187 2.31 -10.39 -1.47
CA PHE A 187 3.09 -10.09 -0.26
C PHE A 187 3.29 -8.57 -0.12
N GLY A 188 3.29 -8.05 1.10
CA GLY A 188 3.09 -6.62 1.38
C GLY A 188 1.64 -6.27 1.74
N GLY A 189 0.86 -7.25 2.19
CA GLY A 189 -0.52 -7.05 2.64
C GLY A 189 -1.55 -6.88 1.51
N GLY A 190 -1.32 -7.36 0.30
CA GLY A 190 -2.36 -7.35 -0.73
C GLY A 190 -3.55 -8.24 -0.33
N GLY A 191 -4.79 -7.78 -0.56
CA GLY A 191 -6.00 -8.56 -0.29
C GLY A 191 -6.31 -9.60 -1.36
N SER A 192 -7.12 -10.62 -1.05
CA SER A 192 -7.40 -11.72 -1.99
C SER A 192 -8.42 -11.38 -3.09
N GLY A 193 -8.39 -12.14 -4.18
CA GLY A 193 -9.28 -11.97 -5.32
C GLY A 193 -10.69 -12.48 -5.07
N CYS A 194 -11.49 -11.72 -4.32
CA CYS A 194 -12.92 -11.94 -4.15
C CYS A 194 -13.70 -11.30 -5.33
N GLN A 195 -15.05 -11.25 -5.28
CA GLN A 195 -15.86 -10.84 -6.44
C GLN A 195 -15.52 -9.43 -6.98
N SER A 196 -15.23 -8.48 -6.10
CA SER A 196 -14.90 -7.09 -6.47
C SER A 196 -13.43 -6.88 -6.83
N GLY A 197 -12.57 -7.89 -6.64
CA GLY A 197 -11.11 -7.74 -6.56
C GLY A 197 -10.63 -7.58 -5.11
N GLY A 198 -9.32 -7.74 -4.90
CA GLY A 198 -8.68 -7.55 -3.59
C GLY A 198 -8.09 -6.16 -3.40
N GLY A 199 -8.19 -5.59 -2.20
CA GLY A 199 -7.64 -4.27 -1.87
C GLY A 199 -6.11 -4.26 -1.88
N GLY A 200 -5.51 -3.13 -2.26
CA GLY A 200 -4.06 -2.93 -2.21
C GLY A 200 -3.54 -2.81 -0.77
N GLY A 201 -2.35 -3.35 -0.50
CA GLY A 201 -1.67 -3.11 0.79
C GLY A 201 -1.15 -1.67 0.88
N GLY A 202 -0.98 -1.11 2.08
CA GLY A 202 -0.56 0.28 2.26
C GLY A 202 -0.22 0.65 3.69
N PHE A 203 -0.03 1.95 3.93
CA PHE A 203 -0.08 2.52 5.28
C PHE A 203 -1.48 2.31 5.85
N GLN A 204 -2.51 2.72 5.11
CA GLN A 204 -3.87 2.23 5.27
C GLN A 204 -4.13 1.22 4.15
N GLY A 205 -4.74 0.09 4.49
CA GLY A 205 -5.09 -0.92 3.51
C GLY A 205 -6.33 -0.54 2.68
N GLY A 206 -6.37 -0.97 1.43
CA GLY A 206 -7.46 -0.67 0.52
C GLY A 206 -8.77 -1.33 0.89
N ASN A 207 -9.84 -0.53 0.91
CA ASN A 207 -11.20 -0.98 1.19
C ASN A 207 -11.80 -1.73 0.00
N VAL A 208 -12.57 -2.79 0.24
CA VAL A 208 -13.33 -3.48 -0.80
C VAL A 208 -14.81 -3.13 -0.66
N ASN A 209 -15.30 -2.29 -1.56
CA ASN A 209 -16.70 -1.93 -1.64
C ASN A 209 -17.41 -2.86 -2.64
N ARG A 210 -18.34 -3.65 -2.12
CA ARG A 210 -19.24 -4.42 -2.99
C ARG A 210 -20.18 -3.47 -3.73
N PRO A 211 -20.44 -3.69 -5.03
CA PRO A 211 -20.07 -4.89 -5.80
C PRO A 211 -18.84 -4.72 -6.71
N TYR A 212 -18.18 -3.55 -6.75
CA TYR A 212 -17.37 -3.19 -7.93
C TYR A 212 -15.96 -2.68 -7.70
N ASN A 213 -15.61 -2.26 -6.48
CA ASN A 213 -14.38 -1.50 -6.28
C ASN A 213 -13.51 -2.16 -5.21
N ALA A 214 -12.31 -2.55 -5.61
CA ALA A 214 -11.23 -2.86 -4.69
C ALA A 214 -10.31 -1.64 -4.62
N GLY A 215 -10.26 -0.99 -3.46
CA GLY A 215 -9.43 0.19 -3.22
C GLY A 215 -7.95 -0.15 -3.29
N ASP A 216 -7.14 0.85 -3.59
CA ASP A 216 -5.71 0.83 -3.38
C ASP A 216 -5.32 1.05 -1.92
N GLY A 217 -4.06 0.78 -1.57
CA GLY A 217 -3.54 1.14 -0.26
C GLY A 217 -2.87 2.52 -0.25
N ASP A 218 -3.04 3.26 0.83
CA ASP A 218 -2.49 4.62 0.98
C ASP A 218 -0.97 4.59 1.23
N GLU A 219 -0.30 5.67 0.85
CA GLU A 219 1.11 5.92 1.17
C GLU A 219 1.31 6.72 2.46
N ARG A 220 2.53 6.74 3.00
CA ARG A 220 2.95 7.69 4.05
C ARG A 220 4.15 8.52 3.58
N PRO A 221 3.98 9.82 3.27
CA PRO A 221 5.09 10.75 3.14
C PRO A 221 5.45 11.34 4.52
N ARG A 222 6.71 11.23 4.94
CA ARG A 222 7.20 12.01 6.10
C ARG A 222 7.57 13.42 5.67
N TYR A 223 6.79 14.41 6.11
CA TYR A 223 7.07 15.84 5.93
C TYR A 223 7.73 16.51 7.15
N GLU A 224 8.38 15.76 8.04
CA GLU A 224 9.12 16.32 9.20
C GLU A 224 10.13 17.41 8.79
N LEU A 225 10.59 17.47 7.53
CA LEU A 225 11.49 18.52 7.07
C LEU A 225 10.85 19.91 6.84
N ILE A 226 9.54 20.02 6.62
CA ILE A 226 8.91 21.32 6.30
C ILE A 226 8.53 22.09 7.56
N LEU A 227 8.03 21.41 8.60
CA LEU A 227 7.65 22.05 9.87
C LEU A 227 8.87 22.57 10.64
N TRP A 228 9.97 21.81 10.68
CA TRP A 228 11.20 22.26 11.31
C TRP A 228 11.86 23.40 10.54
N ALA A 229 11.84 23.38 9.21
CA ALA A 229 12.31 24.51 8.40
C ALA A 229 11.46 25.77 8.65
N ALA A 230 10.13 25.63 8.71
CA ALA A 230 9.24 26.75 9.01
C ALA A 230 9.48 27.32 10.42
N LEU A 231 9.61 26.46 11.44
CA LEU A 231 9.90 26.88 12.81
C LEU A 231 11.29 27.52 12.94
N PHE A 232 12.30 27.01 12.22
CA PHE A 232 13.64 27.59 12.20
C PHE A 232 13.67 28.96 11.51
N ILE A 233 12.95 29.11 10.40
CA ILE A 233 12.79 30.40 9.71
C ILE A 233 12.04 31.42 10.58
N ILE A 234 10.98 30.99 11.28
CA ILE A 234 10.24 31.84 12.23
C ILE A 234 11.15 32.30 13.38
N SER A 235 11.98 31.39 13.91
CA SER A 235 12.91 31.71 15.00
C SER A 235 13.99 32.72 14.56
N ILE A 236 14.57 32.54 13.36
CA ILE A 236 15.52 33.50 12.78
C ILE A 236 14.87 34.87 12.55
N ALA A 237 13.64 34.89 12.03
CA ALA A 237 12.90 36.12 11.78
C ALA A 237 12.62 36.90 13.09
N LEU A 238 12.22 36.20 14.16
CA LEU A 238 12.00 36.81 15.48
C LEU A 238 13.29 37.40 16.06
N ILE A 239 14.42 36.71 15.92
CA ILE A 239 15.74 37.20 16.37
C ILE A 239 16.12 38.48 15.61
N LEU A 240 15.99 38.49 14.28
CA LEU A 240 16.26 39.65 13.44
C LEU A 240 15.38 40.86 13.79
N ILE A 241 14.08 40.65 14.01
CA ILE A 241 13.14 41.71 14.42
C ILE A 241 13.57 42.29 15.77
N THR A 242 13.99 41.45 16.71
CA THR A 242 14.45 41.89 18.04
C THR A 242 15.70 42.76 17.94
N PHE A 243 16.68 42.39 17.09
CA PHE A 243 17.87 43.21 16.84
C PHE A 243 17.55 44.56 16.19
N ILE A 244 16.61 44.59 15.24
CA ILE A 244 16.20 45.83 14.56
C ILE A 244 15.47 46.78 15.52
N LEU A 245 14.67 46.23 16.44
CA LEU A 245 13.96 47.03 17.45
C LEU A 245 14.88 47.53 18.57
N LEU A 246 15.90 46.76 18.95
CA LEU A 246 16.87 47.15 19.98
C LEU A 246 17.97 48.09 19.47
N GLY A 247 18.32 48.04 18.18
CA GLY A 247 19.33 48.91 17.56
C GLY A 247 18.84 50.31 17.17
N LYS A 248 17.59 50.67 17.52
CA LYS A 248 16.98 51.98 17.23
C LYS A 248 16.94 52.94 18.43
N ASN A 249 17.62 52.62 19.53
CA ASN A 249 17.81 53.51 20.69
C ASN A 249 19.24 54.05 20.74
#